data_AF-A0A945VA50-F1
#
_entry.id   AF-A0A945VA50-F1
#
_cell.length_a   1.000
_cell.length_b   1.000
_cell.length_c   1.000
_cell.angle_alpha   90.00
_cell.angle_beta   90.00
_cell.angle_gamma   90.00
#
_symmetry.space_group_name_H-M   'P 1'
#
loop_
_entity.id
_entity.type
_entity.pdbx_description
1 polymer ?
#
loop_
_entity_poly.entity_id
_entity_poly.type
_entity_poly.pdbx_seq_one_letter_code
_entity_poly.pdbx_strand_id
1 'polypeptide(L)'
;MKFKINQDHFSNGLQQVLNVVGSRATMPILSNVLIEAEEGHISLTTTNLDLGIRCRIKADVSEPGGITLPVRKLATIVRELPQNDVFIETSDNNQAKITSGGSLFKIMGISTEEFPPLPTFENRHVFELSQTEIVSMLKSVSYGQSNDENRYILNGVYFNFADAKLTLVATDGRRLALTALDTEISEDNAGSLILPAKTVAELERLMGKGEKVKIAFNDRQAAFEISIDDTGDTGLVDHLYLVSKIVEGNYPNYRQVIPKETEHRVKIERELMLECVHRAALVTSDKSNSVKLKMSKNLLEISGSSSEFGES
;
A
#
# COMPACT_ATOMS: atom_id res chain seq x y z
N MET A 1 -11.56 -28.79 5.36
CA MET A 1 -11.95 -27.56 4.63
C MET A 1 -12.32 -27.93 3.20
N LYS A 2 -13.48 -27.47 2.74
CA LYS A 2 -13.99 -27.70 1.39
C LYS A 2 -14.89 -26.57 0.92
N PHE A 3 -14.54 -25.96 -0.21
CA PHE A 3 -15.32 -24.84 -0.77
C PHE A 3 -15.27 -24.80 -2.30
N LYS A 4 -16.27 -24.13 -2.87
CA LYS A 4 -16.35 -23.75 -4.28
C LYS A 4 -16.26 -22.24 -4.39
N ILE A 5 -15.47 -21.73 -5.32
CA ILE A 5 -15.28 -20.29 -5.53
C ILE A 5 -15.22 -19.98 -7.02
N ASN A 6 -15.69 -18.78 -7.39
CA ASN A 6 -15.48 -18.26 -8.74
C ASN A 6 -14.00 -17.94 -8.98
N GLN A 7 -13.47 -18.29 -10.16
CA GLN A 7 -12.07 -18.14 -10.52
C GLN A 7 -11.62 -16.68 -10.53
N ASP A 8 -12.42 -15.77 -11.08
CA ASP A 8 -12.11 -14.34 -11.15
C ASP A 8 -12.08 -13.74 -9.74
N HIS A 9 -13.06 -14.11 -8.90
CA HIS A 9 -13.12 -13.69 -7.50
C HIS A 9 -11.88 -14.17 -6.73
N PHE A 10 -11.51 -15.44 -6.91
CA PHE A 10 -10.36 -16.01 -6.22
C PHE A 10 -9.03 -15.40 -6.71
N SER A 11 -8.90 -15.20 -8.01
CA SER A 11 -7.76 -14.52 -8.63
C SER A 11 -7.63 -13.10 -8.10
N ASN A 12 -8.73 -12.34 -8.05
CA ASN A 12 -8.76 -10.99 -7.51
C ASN A 12 -8.35 -10.94 -6.03
N GLY A 13 -8.91 -11.84 -5.20
CA GLY A 13 -8.54 -11.93 -3.78
C GLY A 13 -7.05 -12.25 -3.56
N LEU A 14 -6.52 -13.22 -4.30
CA LEU A 14 -5.10 -13.55 -4.26
C LEU A 14 -4.23 -12.37 -4.67
N GLN A 15 -4.62 -11.60 -5.68
CA GLN A 15 -3.91 -10.38 -6.08
C GLN A 15 -3.89 -9.33 -4.98
N GLN A 16 -4.95 -9.22 -4.16
CA GLN A 16 -4.97 -8.27 -3.05
C GLN A 16 -3.94 -8.60 -1.98
N VAL A 17 -3.66 -9.88 -1.75
CA VAL A 17 -2.74 -10.30 -0.68
C VAL A 17 -1.33 -10.66 -1.16
N LEU A 18 -1.10 -10.71 -2.48
CA LEU A 18 0.14 -11.22 -3.06
C LEU A 18 1.39 -10.36 -2.76
N ASN A 19 1.24 -9.03 -2.79
CA ASN A 19 2.39 -8.11 -2.83
C ASN A 19 3.11 -7.95 -1.48
N VAL A 20 2.42 -8.24 -0.38
CA VAL A 20 3.01 -8.22 0.97
C VAL A 20 4.09 -9.30 1.13
N VAL A 21 3.97 -10.39 0.36
CA VAL A 21 4.97 -11.48 0.36
C VAL A 21 6.22 -11.04 -0.39
N GLY A 22 7.31 -10.83 0.35
CA GLY A 22 8.61 -10.48 -0.21
C GLY A 22 9.16 -11.51 -1.20
N SER A 23 10.17 -11.13 -1.99
CA SER A 23 10.86 -12.04 -2.90
C SER A 23 11.75 -13.07 -2.18
N ARG A 24 12.15 -12.77 -0.93
CA ARG A 24 12.90 -13.66 -0.04
C ARG A 24 12.26 -13.64 1.35
N ALA A 25 11.42 -14.63 1.63
CA ALA A 25 10.84 -14.80 2.96
C ALA A 25 11.87 -15.35 3.94
N THR A 26 11.88 -14.84 5.17
CA THR A 26 12.73 -15.33 6.26
C THR A 26 12.31 -16.72 6.74
N MET A 27 11.01 -17.03 6.66
CA MET A 27 10.42 -18.32 6.99
C MET A 27 9.55 -18.81 5.83
N PRO A 28 9.57 -20.12 5.49
CA PRO A 28 8.77 -20.67 4.39
C PRO A 28 7.27 -20.32 4.47
N ILE A 29 6.69 -20.34 5.66
CA ILE A 29 5.26 -20.04 5.86
C ILE A 29 4.88 -18.60 5.51
N LEU A 30 5.81 -17.64 5.57
CA LEU A 30 5.58 -16.25 5.15
C LEU A 30 5.53 -16.11 3.61
N SER A 31 5.88 -17.17 2.87
CA SER A 31 5.63 -17.27 1.42
C SER A 31 4.25 -17.85 1.10
N ASN A 32 3.49 -18.26 2.13
CA ASN A 32 2.15 -18.80 1.98
C ASN A 32 1.09 -17.72 2.20
N VAL A 33 -0.09 -17.96 1.63
CA VAL A 33 -1.35 -17.33 2.04
C VAL A 33 -2.05 -18.28 2.99
N LEU A 34 -2.48 -17.77 4.13
CA LEU A 34 -3.45 -18.42 5.00
C LEU A 34 -4.84 -18.26 4.38
N ILE A 35 -5.51 -19.39 4.17
CA ILE A 35 -6.88 -19.46 3.67
C ILE A 35 -7.73 -20.02 4.79
N GLU A 36 -8.75 -19.27 5.20
CA GLU A 36 -9.72 -19.66 6.22
C GLU A 36 -11.10 -19.65 5.56
N ALA A 37 -11.79 -20.78 5.52
CA ALA A 37 -13.13 -20.90 4.96
C ALA A 37 -14.17 -20.91 6.07
N GLU A 38 -15.11 -19.98 5.98
CA GLU A 38 -16.23 -19.77 6.90
C GLU A 38 -17.53 -19.70 6.09
N GLU A 39 -18.68 -19.70 6.75
CA GLU A 39 -19.96 -19.67 6.03
C GLU A 39 -20.05 -18.45 5.09
N GLY A 40 -20.26 -18.72 3.79
CA GLY A 40 -20.44 -17.71 2.74
C GLY A 40 -19.18 -17.04 2.18
N HIS A 41 -17.99 -17.26 2.77
CA HIS A 41 -16.76 -16.60 2.30
C HIS A 41 -15.47 -17.33 2.69
N ILE A 42 -14.37 -16.97 2.02
CA ILE A 42 -13.01 -17.29 2.47
C ILE A 42 -12.27 -16.02 2.85
N SER A 43 -11.46 -16.09 3.90
CA SER A 43 -10.47 -15.07 4.25
C SER A 43 -9.10 -15.48 3.70
N LEU A 44 -8.43 -14.55 3.01
CA LEU A 44 -7.06 -14.72 2.53
C LEU A 44 -6.17 -13.78 3.32
N THR A 45 -5.11 -14.30 3.93
CA THR A 45 -4.19 -13.52 4.76
C THR A 45 -2.73 -13.78 4.37
N THR A 46 -1.94 -12.72 4.16
CA THR A 46 -0.48 -12.81 4.00
C THR A 46 0.21 -11.80 4.92
N THR A 47 1.45 -12.08 5.28
CA THR A 47 2.25 -11.19 6.11
C THR A 47 3.73 -11.44 5.93
N ASN A 48 4.54 -10.41 6.09
CA ASN A 48 5.98 -10.49 6.21
C ASN A 48 6.49 -10.09 7.62
N LEU A 49 5.58 -10.09 8.61
CA LEU A 49 5.77 -9.65 10.01
C LEU A 49 5.85 -8.13 10.23
N ASP A 50 6.17 -7.36 9.20
CA ASP A 50 6.16 -5.89 9.26
C ASP A 50 4.90 -5.30 8.65
N LEU A 51 4.39 -5.93 7.60
CA LEU A 51 3.16 -5.62 6.89
C LEU A 51 2.34 -6.91 6.75
N GLY A 52 1.05 -6.81 7.04
CA GLY A 52 0.07 -7.87 6.87
C GLY A 52 -1.17 -7.35 6.16
N ILE A 53 -1.79 -8.20 5.37
CA ILE A 53 -3.03 -7.88 4.65
C ILE A 53 -3.98 -9.07 4.70
N ARG A 54 -5.27 -8.76 4.84
CA ARG A 54 -6.36 -9.71 4.82
C ARG A 54 -7.50 -9.19 3.95
N CYS A 55 -8.06 -10.06 3.14
CA CYS A 55 -9.29 -9.80 2.39
C CYS A 55 -10.29 -10.93 2.57
N ARG A 56 -11.59 -10.63 2.43
CA ARG A 56 -12.65 -11.64 2.35
C ARG A 56 -13.20 -11.72 0.94
N ILE A 57 -13.44 -12.96 0.48
CA ILE A 57 -13.97 -13.24 -0.85
C ILE A 57 -15.15 -14.18 -0.74
N LYS A 58 -16.25 -13.87 -1.42
CA LYS A 58 -17.45 -14.71 -1.47
C LYS A 58 -17.13 -16.11 -2.01
N ALA A 59 -17.59 -17.14 -1.30
CA ALA A 59 -17.39 -18.53 -1.66
C ALA A 59 -18.49 -19.44 -1.08
N ASP A 60 -18.81 -20.52 -1.78
CA ASP A 60 -19.73 -21.54 -1.29
C ASP A 60 -18.96 -22.56 -0.45
N VAL A 61 -18.96 -22.36 0.86
CA VAL A 61 -18.23 -23.21 1.81
C VAL A 61 -19.11 -24.36 2.29
N SER A 62 -18.66 -25.59 2.02
CA SER A 62 -19.34 -26.82 2.44
C SER A 62 -18.77 -27.40 3.72
N GLU A 63 -17.45 -27.23 3.95
CA GLU A 63 -16.78 -27.64 5.18
C GLU A 63 -15.81 -26.53 5.60
N PRO A 64 -16.00 -25.92 6.78
CA PRO A 64 -15.10 -24.87 7.26
C PRO A 64 -13.70 -25.44 7.57
N GLY A 65 -12.75 -24.53 7.82
CA GLY A 65 -11.40 -24.86 8.25
C GLY A 65 -10.37 -23.94 7.60
N GLY A 66 -9.08 -24.29 7.70
CA GLY A 66 -8.03 -23.48 7.10
C GLY A 66 -6.80 -24.26 6.68
N ILE A 67 -6.00 -23.65 5.81
CA ILE A 67 -4.72 -24.17 5.33
C ILE A 67 -3.84 -23.00 4.89
N THR A 68 -2.51 -23.16 4.94
CA THR A 68 -1.61 -22.23 4.28
C THR A 68 -1.09 -22.81 2.97
N LEU A 69 -1.08 -22.05 1.88
CA LEU A 69 -0.58 -22.50 0.57
C LEU A 69 0.42 -21.51 -0.03
N PRO A 70 1.44 -21.94 -0.79
CA PRO A 70 2.38 -21.03 -1.45
C PRO A 70 1.68 -20.02 -2.36
N VAL A 71 1.62 -18.75 -1.96
CA VAL A 71 0.68 -17.77 -2.55
C VAL A 71 0.96 -17.51 -4.03
N ARG A 72 2.25 -17.41 -4.39
CA ARG A 72 2.66 -17.15 -5.78
C ARG A 72 2.27 -18.32 -6.69
N LYS A 73 2.48 -19.55 -6.23
CA LYS A 73 2.15 -20.75 -6.99
C LYS A 73 0.63 -20.91 -7.13
N LEU A 74 -0.10 -20.65 -6.05
CA LEU A 74 -1.56 -20.69 -6.05
C LEU A 74 -2.14 -19.63 -7.00
N ALA A 75 -1.66 -18.38 -6.93
CA ALA A 75 -2.08 -17.31 -7.82
C ALA A 75 -1.80 -17.64 -9.30
N THR A 76 -0.63 -18.19 -9.63
CA THR A 76 -0.36 -18.67 -10.99
C THR A 76 -1.33 -19.77 -11.40
N ILE A 77 -1.59 -20.76 -10.54
CA ILE A 77 -2.50 -21.87 -10.89
C ILE A 77 -3.91 -21.34 -11.14
N VAL A 78 -4.46 -20.56 -10.21
CA VAL A 78 -5.82 -20.03 -10.30
C VAL A 78 -6.00 -19.21 -11.56
N ARG A 79 -5.04 -18.33 -11.89
CA ARG A 79 -5.10 -17.49 -13.10
C ARG A 79 -5.16 -18.27 -14.41
N GLU A 80 -4.58 -19.47 -14.46
CA GLU A 80 -4.53 -20.30 -15.67
C GLU A 80 -5.69 -21.33 -15.74
N LEU A 81 -6.62 -21.32 -14.78
CA LEU A 81 -7.76 -22.25 -14.79
C LEU A 81 -8.75 -21.89 -15.92
N PRO A 82 -9.27 -22.89 -16.65
CA PRO A 82 -10.08 -22.65 -17.85
C PRO A 82 -11.57 -22.40 -17.58
N GLN A 83 -12.04 -22.64 -16.35
CA GLN A 83 -13.45 -22.51 -15.97
C GLN A 83 -13.61 -21.60 -14.77
N ASN A 84 -14.80 -21.02 -14.66
CA ASN A 84 -15.13 -20.10 -13.58
C ASN A 84 -15.30 -20.82 -12.24
N ASP A 85 -15.63 -22.11 -12.19
CA ASP A 85 -15.84 -22.82 -10.94
C ASP A 85 -14.56 -23.54 -10.47
N VAL A 86 -14.02 -23.11 -9.33
CA VAL A 86 -12.85 -23.71 -8.69
C VAL A 86 -13.27 -24.41 -7.40
N PHE A 87 -12.92 -25.69 -7.28
CA PHE A 87 -13.17 -26.50 -6.09
C PHE A 87 -11.88 -26.73 -5.32
N ILE A 88 -11.88 -26.43 -4.02
CA ILE A 88 -10.77 -26.70 -3.11
C ILE A 88 -11.22 -27.65 -2.02
N GLU A 89 -10.40 -28.68 -1.78
CA GLU A 89 -10.57 -29.68 -0.73
C GLU A 89 -9.21 -29.96 -0.08
N THR A 90 -9.15 -29.92 1.25
CA THR A 90 -7.93 -30.19 2.02
C THR A 90 -7.96 -31.56 2.67
N SER A 91 -6.83 -32.25 2.69
CA SER A 91 -6.63 -33.49 3.47
C SER A 91 -5.74 -33.27 4.69
N ASP A 92 -5.80 -34.21 5.64
CA ASP A 92 -5.13 -34.15 6.96
C ASP A 92 -3.60 -33.99 6.91
N ASN A 93 -2.97 -34.26 5.77
CA ASN A 93 -1.53 -34.10 5.55
C ASN A 93 -1.15 -32.70 5.00
N ASN A 94 -1.96 -31.66 5.29
CA ASN A 94 -1.78 -30.30 4.78
C ASN A 94 -1.64 -30.23 3.25
N GLN A 95 -2.40 -31.06 2.51
CA GLN A 95 -2.44 -31.00 1.05
C GLN A 95 -3.78 -30.41 0.60
N ALA A 96 -3.72 -29.42 -0.30
CA ALA A 96 -4.89 -28.90 -0.99
C ALA A 96 -5.01 -29.53 -2.38
N LYS A 97 -6.18 -30.08 -2.68
CA LYS A 97 -6.60 -30.51 -4.01
C LYS A 97 -7.42 -29.39 -4.64
N ILE A 98 -6.99 -28.91 -5.81
CA ILE A 98 -7.65 -27.86 -6.58
C ILE A 98 -8.16 -28.46 -7.88
N THR A 99 -9.47 -28.36 -8.14
CA THR A 99 -10.11 -28.93 -9.33
C THR A 99 -10.92 -27.85 -10.05
N SER A 100 -10.82 -27.79 -11.38
CA SER A 100 -11.63 -26.92 -12.23
C SER A 100 -11.69 -27.51 -13.63
N GLY A 101 -12.88 -27.82 -14.12
CA GLY A 101 -13.07 -28.56 -15.36
C GLY A 101 -12.29 -29.89 -15.37
N GLY A 102 -11.46 -30.08 -16.40
CA GLY A 102 -10.58 -31.25 -16.52
C GLY A 102 -9.24 -31.14 -15.79
N SER A 103 -8.95 -30.02 -15.12
CA SER A 103 -7.67 -29.76 -14.46
C SER A 103 -7.70 -30.17 -12.99
N LEU A 104 -6.62 -30.82 -12.54
CA LEU A 104 -6.41 -31.24 -11.15
C LEU A 104 -5.00 -30.87 -10.70
N PHE A 105 -4.91 -30.13 -9.59
CA PHE A 105 -3.65 -29.81 -8.94
C PHE A 105 -3.67 -30.31 -7.49
N LYS A 106 -2.50 -30.73 -7.00
CA LYS A 106 -2.27 -31.02 -5.59
C LYS A 106 -1.11 -30.16 -5.11
N ILE A 107 -1.36 -29.33 -4.11
CA ILE A 107 -0.37 -28.39 -3.57
C ILE A 107 -0.14 -28.74 -2.11
N MET A 108 1.13 -28.82 -1.71
CA MET A 108 1.50 -28.97 -0.31
C MET A 108 1.46 -27.61 0.38
N GLY A 109 0.76 -27.58 1.51
CA GLY A 109 0.66 -26.47 2.43
C GLY A 109 1.44 -26.70 3.71
N ILE A 110 1.29 -25.77 4.64
CA ILE A 110 1.79 -25.85 6.01
C ILE A 110 0.58 -25.66 6.95
N SER A 111 0.66 -26.22 8.16
CA SER A 111 -0.37 -26.04 9.20
C SER A 111 -0.67 -24.57 9.44
N THR A 112 -1.94 -24.24 9.70
CA THR A 112 -2.36 -22.89 10.06
C THR A 112 -1.81 -22.45 11.43
N GLU A 113 -1.51 -23.40 12.32
CA GLU A 113 -0.97 -23.13 13.66
C GLU A 113 0.41 -22.45 13.62
N GLU A 114 1.16 -22.62 12.54
CA GLU A 114 2.46 -21.97 12.35
C GLU A 114 2.33 -20.55 11.79
N PHE A 115 1.15 -20.17 11.29
CA PHE A 115 0.95 -18.88 10.64
C PHE A 115 0.82 -17.77 11.70
N PRO A 116 1.62 -16.70 11.62
CA PRO A 116 1.56 -15.63 12.62
C PRO A 116 0.22 -14.88 12.51
N PRO A 117 -0.50 -14.70 13.63
CA PRO A 117 -1.77 -13.98 13.61
C PRO A 117 -1.54 -12.50 13.27
N LEU A 118 -2.48 -11.93 12.52
CA LEU A 118 -2.51 -10.48 12.35
C LEU A 118 -3.01 -9.83 13.65
N PRO A 119 -2.35 -8.74 14.12
CA PRO A 119 -2.86 -7.96 15.23
C PRO A 119 -4.28 -7.46 14.94
N THR A 120 -5.20 -7.66 15.88
CA THR A 120 -6.50 -6.99 15.88
C THR A 120 -6.38 -5.70 16.68
N PHE A 121 -6.83 -4.59 16.09
CA PHE A 121 -6.78 -3.30 16.76
C PHE A 121 -8.04 -3.07 17.59
N GLU A 122 -7.87 -2.94 18.90
CA GLU A 122 -8.88 -2.32 19.76
C GLU A 122 -8.83 -0.80 19.55
N ASN A 123 -9.99 -0.20 19.28
CA ASN A 123 -10.22 1.19 18.86
C ASN A 123 -9.42 2.27 19.65
N ARG A 124 -8.14 2.47 19.33
CA ARG A 124 -7.33 3.62 19.80
C ARG A 124 -6.93 4.48 18.59
N HIS A 125 -7.03 5.80 18.74
CA HIS A 125 -6.76 6.79 17.70
C HIS A 125 -7.49 6.44 16.38
N VAL A 126 -8.82 6.40 16.43
CA VAL A 126 -9.65 5.99 15.29
C VAL A 126 -10.08 7.18 14.45
N PHE A 127 -9.81 7.11 13.15
CA PHE A 127 -10.17 8.11 12.16
C PHE A 127 -10.88 7.44 10.98
N GLU A 128 -11.88 8.11 10.42
CA GLU A 128 -12.54 7.67 9.19
C GLU A 128 -12.42 8.78 8.15
N LEU A 129 -11.98 8.42 6.95
CA LEU A 129 -11.83 9.33 5.82
C LEU A 129 -12.33 8.63 4.56
N SER A 130 -12.67 9.39 3.52
CA SER A 130 -12.91 8.77 2.22
C SER A 130 -11.61 8.15 1.68
N GLN A 131 -11.74 7.04 0.96
CA GLN A 131 -10.59 6.38 0.34
C GLN A 131 -9.90 7.31 -0.67
N THR A 132 -10.68 8.10 -1.39
CA THR A 132 -10.16 9.05 -2.40
C THR A 132 -9.31 10.15 -1.77
N GLU A 133 -9.72 10.69 -0.62
CA GLU A 133 -8.96 11.72 0.11
C GLU A 133 -7.61 11.20 0.59
N ILE A 134 -7.58 10.10 1.36
CA ILE A 134 -6.32 9.61 1.94
C ILE A 134 -5.31 9.21 0.86
N VAL A 135 -5.79 8.61 -0.22
CA VAL A 135 -4.98 8.24 -1.38
C VAL A 135 -4.44 9.47 -2.10
N SER A 136 -5.28 10.48 -2.33
CA SER A 136 -4.85 11.73 -2.95
C SER A 136 -3.76 12.41 -2.11
N MET A 137 -3.95 12.43 -0.79
CA MET A 137 -2.96 12.94 0.14
C MET A 137 -1.65 12.16 0.05
N LEU A 138 -1.70 10.83 0.11
CA LEU A 138 -0.51 9.97 0.00
C LEU A 138 0.26 10.23 -1.29
N LYS A 139 -0.41 10.20 -2.45
CA LYS A 139 0.23 10.49 -3.75
C LYS A 139 0.85 11.87 -3.84
N SER A 140 0.27 12.85 -3.14
CA SER A 140 0.80 14.23 -3.12
C SER A 140 2.07 14.38 -2.30
N VAL A 141 2.42 13.39 -1.45
CA VAL A 141 3.60 13.47 -0.59
C VAL A 141 4.60 12.33 -0.78
N SER A 142 4.18 11.12 -1.12
CA SER A 142 5.00 9.91 -1.08
C SER A 142 6.26 9.98 -1.93
N TYR A 143 6.24 10.73 -3.05
CA TYR A 143 7.43 10.98 -3.87
C TYR A 143 8.56 11.72 -3.12
N GLY A 144 8.22 12.43 -2.04
CA GLY A 144 9.15 13.17 -1.21
C GLY A 144 9.93 12.29 -0.23
N GLN A 145 9.53 11.04 0.01
CA GLN A 145 10.19 10.16 0.98
C GLN A 145 11.57 9.68 0.51
N SER A 146 12.44 9.31 1.46
CA SER A 146 13.74 8.70 1.16
C SER A 146 13.57 7.28 0.61
N ASN A 147 14.34 6.92 -0.42
CA ASN A 147 14.48 5.53 -0.89
C ASN A 147 15.62 4.77 -0.19
N ASP A 148 16.41 5.45 0.65
CA ASP A 148 17.48 4.84 1.44
C ASP A 148 16.90 4.20 2.71
N GLU A 149 16.88 2.87 2.75
CA GLU A 149 16.37 2.08 3.87
C GLU A 149 17.17 2.31 5.17
N ASN A 150 18.41 2.81 5.12
CA ASN A 150 19.19 3.15 6.32
C ASN A 150 18.66 4.41 7.02
N ARG A 151 17.94 5.27 6.29
CA ARG A 151 17.32 6.49 6.81
C ARG A 151 15.86 6.22 7.19
N TYR A 152 15.65 5.25 8.07
CA TYR A 152 14.34 4.69 8.40
C TYR A 152 13.28 5.75 8.75
N ILE A 153 13.62 6.79 9.52
CA ILE A 153 12.69 7.90 9.85
C ILE A 153 12.17 8.63 8.60
N LEU A 154 12.99 8.71 7.55
CA LEU A 154 12.67 9.39 6.29
C LEU A 154 12.20 8.42 5.20
N ASN A 155 12.34 7.12 5.40
CA ASN A 155 11.83 6.07 4.50
C ASN A 155 10.36 5.77 4.79
N GLY A 156 9.55 6.82 4.79
CA GLY A 156 8.13 6.74 5.09
C GLY A 156 7.45 8.10 5.03
N VAL A 157 6.14 8.07 5.21
CA VAL A 157 5.29 9.25 5.28
C VAL A 157 4.92 9.48 6.74
N TYR A 158 5.17 10.69 7.23
CA TYR A 158 4.74 11.13 8.55
C TYR A 158 3.28 11.54 8.50
N PHE A 159 2.48 10.96 9.38
CA PHE A 159 1.08 11.28 9.61
C PHE A 159 0.98 12.02 10.94
N ASN A 160 0.36 13.19 10.94
CA ASN A 160 0.12 13.98 12.14
C ASN A 160 -1.37 14.29 12.26
N PHE A 161 -1.98 13.77 13.30
CA PHE A 161 -3.37 13.97 13.67
C PHE A 161 -3.42 14.98 14.81
N ALA A 162 -3.47 16.26 14.48
CA ALA A 162 -3.50 17.35 15.48
C ALA A 162 -4.13 18.61 14.89
N ASP A 163 -4.44 19.60 15.73
CA ASP A 163 -4.89 20.92 15.30
C ASP A 163 -6.11 20.90 14.34
N ALA A 164 -7.04 19.95 14.55
CA ALA A 164 -8.19 19.69 13.66
C ALA A 164 -7.81 19.42 12.18
N LYS A 165 -6.63 18.84 11.96
CA LYS A 165 -6.10 18.49 10.64
C LYS A 165 -5.37 17.16 10.65
N LEU A 166 -5.58 16.36 9.60
CA LEU A 166 -4.62 15.33 9.22
C LEU A 166 -3.57 15.97 8.33
N THR A 167 -2.31 15.97 8.75
CA THR A 167 -1.17 16.44 7.95
C THR A 167 -0.31 15.25 7.56
N LEU A 168 -0.03 15.11 6.26
CA LEU A 168 0.97 14.17 5.77
C LEU A 168 2.23 14.90 5.33
N VAL A 169 3.40 14.38 5.69
CA VAL A 169 4.71 14.95 5.34
C VAL A 169 5.67 13.86 4.87
N ALA A 170 6.41 14.14 3.81
CA ALA A 170 7.50 13.28 3.38
C ALA A 170 8.71 14.12 2.96
N THR A 171 9.91 13.68 3.33
CA THR A 171 11.17 14.31 2.92
C THR A 171 12.29 13.29 2.82
N ASP A 172 13.18 13.49 1.85
CA ASP A 172 14.43 12.77 1.67
C ASP A 172 15.63 13.63 2.17
N GLY A 173 15.35 14.76 2.83
CA GLY A 173 16.35 15.75 3.25
C GLY A 173 16.84 16.68 2.14
N ARG A 174 16.42 16.49 0.89
CA ARG A 174 16.71 17.37 -0.26
C ARG A 174 15.47 18.14 -0.72
N ARG A 175 14.31 17.52 -0.60
CA ARG A 175 12.98 18.10 -0.90
C ARG A 175 11.98 17.69 0.17
N LEU A 176 10.91 18.46 0.30
CA LEU A 176 9.83 18.18 1.24
C LEU A 176 8.49 18.35 0.53
N ALA A 177 7.59 17.40 0.76
CA ALA A 177 6.19 17.47 0.34
C ALA A 177 5.30 17.43 1.58
N LEU A 178 4.25 18.26 1.57
CA LEU A 178 3.30 18.38 2.67
C LEU A 178 1.90 18.59 2.10
N THR A 179 0.93 17.91 2.68
CA THR A 179 -0.49 18.13 2.43
C THR A 179 -1.25 18.07 3.75
N ALA A 180 -2.39 18.73 3.82
CA ALA A 180 -3.25 18.73 5.00
C ALA A 180 -4.72 18.66 4.60
N LEU A 181 -5.50 17.95 5.40
CA LEU A 181 -6.95 17.82 5.28
C LEU A 181 -7.57 18.24 6.61
N ASP A 182 -8.52 19.15 6.56
CA ASP A 182 -9.31 19.54 7.74
C ASP A 182 -10.19 18.36 8.15
N THR A 183 -10.13 17.96 9.41
CA THR A 183 -10.88 16.82 9.94
C THR A 183 -11.08 16.97 11.45
N GLU A 184 -12.19 16.47 11.97
CA GLU A 184 -12.45 16.54 13.41
C GLU A 184 -11.57 15.52 14.14
N ILE A 185 -10.63 16.04 14.93
CA ILE A 185 -9.70 15.24 15.73
C ILE A 185 -10.01 15.49 17.19
N SER A 186 -10.54 14.49 17.90
CA SER A 186 -10.65 14.55 19.36
C SER A 186 -9.27 14.50 19.99
N GLU A 187 -9.09 15.13 21.16
CA GLU A 187 -7.81 15.11 21.88
C GLU A 187 -7.33 13.69 22.16
N ASP A 188 -8.25 12.78 22.50
CA ASP A 188 -7.96 11.36 22.75
C ASP A 188 -7.49 10.62 21.49
N ASN A 189 -7.84 11.11 20.29
CA ASN A 189 -7.40 10.53 19.04
C ASN A 189 -6.17 11.25 18.46
N ALA A 190 -5.75 12.40 19.00
CA ALA A 190 -4.58 13.11 18.53
C ALA A 190 -3.30 12.28 18.68
N GLY A 191 -2.37 12.44 17.75
CA GLY A 191 -1.13 11.67 17.74
C GLY A 191 -0.40 11.74 16.40
N SER A 192 0.70 11.00 16.29
CA SER A 192 1.45 10.94 15.05
C SER A 192 2.12 9.60 14.86
N LEU A 193 2.36 9.24 13.60
CA LEU A 193 3.06 8.01 13.22
C LEU A 193 3.91 8.25 11.99
N ILE A 194 4.90 7.38 11.77
CA ILE A 194 5.66 7.32 10.52
C ILE A 194 5.31 6.00 9.85
N LEU A 195 4.62 6.09 8.71
CA LEU A 195 4.20 4.92 7.96
C LEU A 195 5.31 4.50 6.98
N PRO A 196 5.83 3.27 7.04
CA PRO A 196 6.91 2.83 6.15
C PRO A 196 6.56 2.97 4.66
N ALA A 197 7.56 3.27 3.83
CA ALA A 197 7.39 3.45 2.39
C ALA A 197 6.71 2.26 1.70
N LYS A 198 7.01 1.03 2.11
CA LYS A 198 6.39 -0.20 1.58
C LYS A 198 4.90 -0.26 1.89
N THR A 199 4.50 0.18 3.08
CA THR A 199 3.10 0.24 3.51
C THR A 199 2.35 1.33 2.78
N VAL A 200 2.97 2.50 2.59
CA VAL A 200 2.42 3.60 1.79
C VAL A 200 2.13 3.13 0.36
N ALA A 201 3.09 2.43 -0.27
CA ALA A 201 2.92 1.90 -1.61
C ALA A 201 1.78 0.88 -1.69
N GLU A 202 1.60 0.05 -0.66
CA GLU A 202 0.49 -0.91 -0.63
C GLU A 202 -0.87 -0.21 -0.45
N LEU A 203 -0.98 0.80 0.41
CA LEU A 203 -2.20 1.62 0.51
C LEU A 203 -2.53 2.34 -0.80
N GLU A 204 -1.53 2.90 -1.48
CA GLU A 204 -1.69 3.49 -2.81
C GLU A 204 -2.07 2.44 -3.87
N ARG A 205 -1.80 1.15 -3.66
CA ARG A 205 -2.22 0.10 -4.60
C ARG A 205 -3.69 -0.30 -4.40
N LEU A 206 -4.17 -0.26 -3.15
CA LEU A 206 -5.53 -0.66 -2.78
C LEU A 206 -6.62 0.37 -3.16
N MET A 207 -6.28 1.38 -3.97
CA MET A 207 -7.19 2.42 -4.44
C MET A 207 -8.41 1.92 -5.21
N GLY A 208 -9.53 2.63 -5.07
CA GLY A 208 -10.75 2.38 -5.82
C GLY A 208 -11.40 1.05 -5.49
N LYS A 209 -11.12 0.52 -4.29
CA LYS A 209 -11.68 -0.75 -3.79
C LYS A 209 -12.77 -0.53 -2.75
N GLY A 210 -12.97 0.71 -2.32
CA GLY A 210 -13.93 1.05 -1.29
C GLY A 210 -14.22 2.55 -1.21
N GLU A 211 -15.26 2.91 -0.46
CA GLU A 211 -15.61 4.31 -0.23
C GLU A 211 -14.82 4.95 0.91
N LYS A 212 -14.59 4.19 1.99
CA LYS A 212 -14.07 4.71 3.25
C LYS A 212 -12.90 3.89 3.77
N VAL A 213 -12.03 4.57 4.51
CA VAL A 213 -10.90 3.95 5.21
C VAL A 213 -10.96 4.37 6.67
N LYS A 214 -11.06 3.36 7.54
CA LYS A 214 -10.87 3.52 8.97
C LYS A 214 -9.40 3.30 9.29
N ILE A 215 -8.77 4.27 9.93
CA ILE A 215 -7.38 4.26 10.36
C ILE A 215 -7.36 4.15 11.88
N ALA A 216 -6.60 3.21 12.41
CA ALA A 216 -6.34 3.07 13.84
C ALA A 216 -4.83 2.93 14.06
N PHE A 217 -4.28 3.49 15.13
CA PHE A 217 -2.85 3.35 15.41
C PHE A 217 -2.52 3.44 16.89
N ASN A 218 -1.30 3.00 17.21
CA ASN A 218 -0.65 3.16 18.50
C ASN A 218 0.86 3.39 18.27
N ASP A 219 1.66 3.38 19.33
CA ASP A 219 3.11 3.66 19.25
C ASP A 219 3.93 2.61 18.47
N ARG A 220 3.34 1.48 18.06
CA ARG A 220 4.05 0.37 17.41
C ARG A 220 3.49 0.00 16.04
N GLN A 221 2.21 0.21 15.82
CA GLN A 221 1.51 -0.31 14.66
C GLN A 221 0.39 0.64 14.22
N ALA A 222 0.03 0.53 12.94
CA ALA A 222 -1.14 1.17 12.34
C ALA A 222 -1.95 0.12 11.57
N ALA A 223 -3.26 0.25 11.62
CA ALA A 223 -4.21 -0.57 10.89
C ALA A 223 -5.13 0.31 10.03
N PHE A 224 -5.47 -0.23 8.86
CA PHE A 224 -6.30 0.40 7.84
C PHE A 224 -7.37 -0.61 7.43
N GLU A 225 -8.61 -0.27 7.70
CA GLU A 225 -9.78 -1.07 7.31
C GLU A 225 -10.51 -0.31 6.20
N ILE A 226 -10.43 -0.85 4.98
CA ILE A 226 -11.05 -0.28 3.79
C ILE A 226 -12.37 -1.01 3.58
N SER A 227 -13.49 -0.31 3.76
CA SER A 227 -14.83 -0.87 3.52
C SER A 227 -14.99 -1.20 2.05
N ILE A 228 -15.46 -2.40 1.73
CA ILE A 228 -15.70 -2.81 0.35
C ILE A 228 -17.16 -2.60 0.00
N ASP A 229 -17.41 -1.88 -1.09
CA ASP A 229 -18.73 -1.81 -1.69
C ASP A 229 -18.96 -3.12 -2.43
N ASP A 230 -20.05 -3.84 -2.11
CA ASP A 230 -20.44 -5.13 -2.71
C ASP A 230 -20.87 -4.95 -4.19
N THR A 231 -19.93 -4.47 -4.99
CA THR A 231 -19.98 -4.50 -6.44
C THR A 231 -19.61 -5.93 -6.81
N GLY A 232 -20.65 -6.75 -6.99
CA GLY A 232 -20.56 -8.21 -7.13
C GLY A 232 -19.59 -8.75 -8.19
N ASP A 233 -19.01 -7.88 -9.03
CA ASP A 233 -18.00 -8.21 -10.04
C ASP A 233 -16.62 -8.55 -9.45
N THR A 234 -16.29 -8.10 -8.23
CA THR A 234 -14.96 -8.35 -7.64
C THR A 234 -14.91 -9.55 -6.72
N GLY A 235 -16.07 -10.00 -6.22
CA GLY A 235 -16.20 -11.02 -5.18
C GLY A 235 -15.67 -10.63 -3.80
N LEU A 236 -15.06 -9.45 -3.64
CA LEU A 236 -14.63 -8.92 -2.34
C LEU A 236 -15.85 -8.56 -1.50
N VAL A 237 -15.79 -8.87 -0.21
CA VAL A 237 -16.88 -8.58 0.74
C VAL A 237 -16.32 -8.00 2.04
N ASP A 238 -17.18 -7.33 2.80
CA ASP A 238 -16.90 -6.66 4.08
C ASP A 238 -15.82 -5.57 4.01
N HIS A 239 -14.55 -5.95 4.18
CA HIS A 239 -13.44 -5.02 4.27
C HIS A 239 -12.12 -5.67 3.81
N LEU A 240 -11.21 -4.82 3.32
CA LEU A 240 -9.78 -5.11 3.23
C LEU A 240 -9.12 -4.59 4.50
N TYR A 241 -8.41 -5.46 5.21
CA TYR A 241 -7.69 -5.12 6.43
C TYR A 241 -6.18 -5.14 6.16
N LEU A 242 -5.52 -4.01 6.39
CA LEU A 242 -4.07 -3.87 6.29
C LEU A 242 -3.52 -3.46 7.66
N VAL A 243 -2.43 -4.10 8.09
CA VAL A 243 -1.75 -3.78 9.34
C VAL A 243 -0.25 -3.66 9.10
N SER A 244 0.35 -2.63 9.68
CA SER A 244 1.77 -2.33 9.51
C SER A 244 2.39 -1.98 10.85
N LYS A 245 3.64 -2.38 11.07
CA LYS A 245 4.49 -1.70 12.03
C LYS A 245 4.69 -0.25 11.59
N ILE A 246 4.81 0.65 12.55
CA ILE A 246 5.24 2.03 12.29
C ILE A 246 6.74 2.15 12.54
N VAL A 247 7.35 3.16 11.95
CA VAL A 247 8.76 3.45 12.20
C VAL A 247 8.90 4.11 13.57
N GLU A 248 9.68 3.50 14.46
CA GLU A 248 10.01 4.09 15.76
C GLU A 248 10.97 5.27 15.59
N GLY A 249 10.65 6.39 16.22
CA GLY A 249 11.49 7.58 16.24
C GLY A 249 10.71 8.88 16.06
N ASN A 250 11.42 9.99 16.24
CA ASN A 250 10.84 11.33 16.06
C ASN A 250 11.08 11.82 14.63
N TYR A 251 10.00 12.18 13.93
CA TYR A 251 10.13 12.83 12.64
C TYR A 251 10.77 14.22 12.81
N PRO A 252 11.69 14.65 11.92
CA PRO A 252 12.31 15.97 12.02
C PRO A 252 11.27 17.09 12.01
N ASN A 253 11.58 18.20 12.68
CA ASN A 253 10.71 19.37 12.70
C ASN A 253 10.64 20.05 11.33
N TYR A 254 9.75 19.56 10.48
CA TYR A 254 9.55 20.01 9.11
C TYR A 254 9.13 21.48 9.02
N ARG A 255 8.49 22.03 10.06
CA ARG A 255 8.03 23.43 10.06
C ARG A 255 9.19 24.42 10.05
N GLN A 256 10.36 24.00 10.54
CA GLN A 256 11.57 24.86 10.55
C GLN A 256 12.21 25.01 9.17
N VAL A 257 11.99 24.06 8.25
CA VAL A 257 12.59 24.10 6.91
C VAL A 257 11.70 24.77 5.86
N ILE A 258 10.42 25.03 6.18
CA ILE A 258 9.50 25.73 5.29
C ILE A 258 9.72 27.24 5.44
N PRO A 259 10.17 27.96 4.39
CA PRO A 259 10.37 29.40 4.45
C PRO A 259 9.05 30.12 4.76
N LYS A 260 9.02 30.93 5.83
CA LYS A 260 7.83 31.71 6.22
C LYS A 260 7.61 32.93 5.34
N GLU A 261 8.71 33.50 4.85
CA GLU A 261 8.71 34.69 3.99
C GLU A 261 9.46 34.36 2.70
N THR A 262 8.93 34.88 1.59
CA THR A 262 9.50 34.77 0.26
C THR A 262 9.59 36.16 -0.32
N GLU A 263 10.79 36.60 -0.71
CA GLU A 263 10.99 37.93 -1.31
C GLU A 263 10.28 38.07 -2.66
N HIS A 264 10.18 36.97 -3.41
CA HIS A 264 9.63 36.94 -4.76
C HIS A 264 8.57 35.85 -4.92
N ARG A 265 7.52 36.16 -5.69
CA ARG A 265 6.46 35.22 -6.06
C ARG A 265 6.24 35.28 -7.56
N VAL A 266 6.25 34.12 -8.21
CA VAL A 266 6.05 34.00 -9.66
C VAL A 266 4.92 33.02 -9.93
N LYS A 267 3.93 33.44 -10.70
CA LYS A 267 2.87 32.57 -11.22
C LYS A 267 3.34 32.00 -12.55
N ILE A 268 3.36 30.68 -12.67
CA ILE A 268 3.83 29.97 -13.87
C ILE A 268 2.74 28.98 -14.28
N GLU A 269 2.58 28.77 -15.59
CA GLU A 269 1.72 27.71 -16.11
C GLU A 269 2.45 26.36 -15.92
N ARG A 270 1.78 25.42 -15.24
CA ARG A 270 2.37 24.18 -14.73
C ARG A 270 2.82 23.27 -15.87
N GLU A 271 1.98 23.10 -16.88
CA GLU A 271 2.22 22.16 -17.98
C GLU A 271 3.39 22.64 -18.86
N LEU A 272 3.40 23.91 -19.22
CA LEU A 272 4.47 24.58 -19.93
C LEU A 272 5.79 24.53 -19.16
N MET A 273 5.77 24.77 -17.84
CA MET A 273 6.97 24.65 -17.01
C MET A 273 7.53 23.23 -17.04
N LEU A 274 6.65 22.24 -16.86
CA LEU A 274 7.02 20.83 -16.86
C LEU A 274 7.65 20.44 -18.21
N GLU A 275 7.02 20.82 -19.32
CA GLU A 275 7.56 20.56 -20.65
C GLU A 275 8.92 21.25 -20.89
N CYS A 276 9.07 22.51 -20.48
CA CYS A 276 10.34 23.23 -20.60
C CYS A 276 11.45 22.57 -19.78
N VAL A 277 11.16 22.16 -18.53
CA VAL A 277 12.12 21.42 -17.70
C VAL A 277 12.48 20.09 -18.34
N HIS A 278 11.51 19.35 -18.87
CA HIS A 278 11.78 18.09 -19.57
C HIS A 278 12.69 18.29 -20.77
N ARG A 279 12.43 19.30 -21.62
CA ARG A 279 13.29 19.61 -22.78
C ARG A 279 14.71 19.98 -22.36
N ALA A 280 14.86 20.86 -21.37
CA ALA A 280 16.18 21.26 -20.86
C ALA A 280 16.94 20.07 -20.23
N ALA A 281 16.23 19.14 -19.58
CA ALA A 281 16.85 17.98 -18.97
C ALA A 281 17.43 16.97 -19.99
N LEU A 282 17.01 16.99 -21.26
CA LEU A 282 17.47 16.04 -22.28
C LEU A 282 18.98 16.10 -22.56
N VAL A 283 19.63 17.23 -22.28
CA VAL A 283 21.08 17.43 -22.46
C VAL A 283 21.86 17.31 -21.14
N THR A 284 21.19 16.96 -20.04
CA THR A 284 21.85 16.67 -18.76
C THR A 284 22.38 15.24 -18.74
N SER A 285 23.31 14.91 -17.84
CA SER A 285 23.76 13.54 -17.60
C SER A 285 23.40 13.07 -16.20
N ASP A 286 23.54 11.77 -15.92
CA ASP A 286 23.34 11.22 -14.57
C ASP A 286 24.23 11.90 -13.51
N LYS A 287 25.39 12.41 -13.93
CA LYS A 287 26.32 13.16 -13.08
C LYS A 287 25.94 14.64 -12.95
N SER A 288 25.23 15.21 -13.93
CA SER A 288 24.82 16.62 -13.99
C SER A 288 23.31 16.80 -14.12
N ASN A 289 22.53 16.02 -13.36
CA ASN A 289 21.06 16.03 -13.38
C ASN A 289 20.46 17.26 -12.69
N SER A 290 20.76 18.44 -13.24
CA SER A 290 20.29 19.73 -12.75
C SER A 290 19.97 20.66 -13.91
N VAL A 291 18.86 21.39 -13.80
CA VAL A 291 18.51 22.50 -14.69
C VAL A 291 18.74 23.83 -13.97
N LYS A 292 19.12 24.86 -14.71
CA LYS A 292 19.27 26.22 -14.22
C LYS A 292 18.02 27.03 -14.58
N LEU A 293 17.48 27.73 -13.58
CA LEU A 293 16.35 28.64 -13.73
C LEU A 293 16.88 30.07 -13.62
N LYS A 294 16.75 30.86 -14.69
CA LYS A 294 17.09 32.29 -14.69
C LYS A 294 15.82 33.11 -14.86
N MET A 295 15.48 33.84 -13.81
CA MET A 295 14.29 34.69 -13.76
C MET A 295 14.65 36.13 -14.13
N SER A 296 13.86 36.71 -15.03
CA SER A 296 13.89 38.12 -15.37
C SER A 296 12.46 38.63 -15.60
N LYS A 297 12.29 39.91 -15.94
CA LYS A 297 10.96 40.52 -16.07
C LYS A 297 10.12 39.79 -17.12
N ASN A 298 9.06 39.10 -16.66
CA ASN A 298 8.14 38.29 -17.49
C ASN A 298 8.82 37.18 -18.31
N LEU A 299 9.99 36.70 -17.90
CA LEU A 299 10.71 35.64 -18.60
C LEU A 299 11.39 34.70 -17.59
N LEU A 300 11.12 33.40 -17.74
CA LEU A 300 11.84 32.33 -17.07
C LEU A 300 12.61 31.54 -18.13
N GLU A 301 13.93 31.70 -18.13
CA GLU A 301 14.83 30.87 -18.92
C GLU A 301 15.13 29.59 -18.14
N ILE A 302 14.96 28.43 -18.79
CA ILE A 302 15.28 27.11 -18.23
C ILE A 302 16.32 26.49 -19.13
N SER A 303 17.50 26.21 -18.59
CA SER A 303 18.62 25.65 -19.36
C SER A 303 19.21 24.41 -18.71
N GLY A 304 19.64 23.44 -19.50
CA GLY A 304 20.37 22.26 -19.05
C GLY A 304 21.74 22.19 -19.72
N SER A 305 22.72 21.60 -19.05
CA SER A 305 24.03 21.37 -19.69
C SER A 305 24.77 20.17 -19.12
N SER A 306 25.57 19.55 -19.99
CA SER A 306 26.55 18.53 -19.63
C SER A 306 27.74 18.59 -20.60
N SER A 307 28.90 18.14 -20.14
CA SER A 307 30.07 17.98 -21.03
C SER A 307 29.86 16.89 -22.10
N GLU A 308 28.92 15.99 -21.88
CA GLU A 308 28.69 14.80 -22.71
C GLU A 308 27.67 15.08 -23.84
N PHE A 309 26.63 15.86 -23.56
CA PHE A 309 25.50 16.06 -24.47
C PHE A 309 25.30 17.52 -24.92
N GLY A 310 26.05 18.47 -24.38
CA GLY A 310 25.98 19.89 -24.76
C GLY A 310 25.06 20.71 -23.86
N GLU A 311 24.39 21.71 -24.44
CA GLU A 311 23.53 22.67 -23.71
C GLU A 311 22.19 22.89 -24.44
N SER A 312 21.16 23.25 -23.67
CA SER A 312 19.81 23.60 -24.11
C SER A 312 19.22 24.68 -23.24
#